data_AF-A0A815L8T8-F1
#
_entry.id   AF-A0A815L8T8-F1
#
_cell.length_a   1.000
_cell.length_b   1.000
_cell.length_c   1.000
_cell.angle_alpha   90.00
_cell.angle_beta   90.00
_cell.angle_gamma   90.00
#
_symmetry.space_group_name_H-M   'P 1'
#
loop_
_entity.id
_entity.type
_entity.pdbx_description
1 polymer ?
#
loop_
_entity_poly.entity_id
_entity_poly.type
_entity_poly.pdbx_seq_one_letter_code
_entity_poly.pdbx_strand_id
1 'polypeptide(L)'
;MDERPFEHEFFLRIAQSFPLMEKLKVVNETPQKNKLCSQSKHDNQDLSIIKYLHLNDLIPYEVHDDYIEQFLVDAKMCLLNHVNLSIEYEPLKRVTHNFTRNATRSNCAKLNSLYLNGKHRARKVLKTYFPHAEIL
;
A
#
# COMPACT_ATOMS: atom_id res chain seq x y z
N MET A 1 7.54 21.74 -6.42
CA MET A 1 6.62 20.63 -6.07
C MET A 1 6.02 20.98 -4.72
N ASP A 2 4.74 20.67 -4.48
CA ASP A 2 4.19 20.84 -3.13
C ASP A 2 4.96 19.90 -2.19
N GLU A 3 5.73 20.48 -1.27
CA GLU A 3 6.63 19.76 -0.33
C GLU A 3 5.85 19.14 0.83
N ARG A 4 4.54 18.99 0.69
CA ARG A 4 3.66 18.54 1.78
C ARG A 4 3.44 17.03 1.69
N PRO A 5 3.68 16.29 2.78
CA PRO A 5 3.35 14.88 2.82
C PRO A 5 1.84 14.67 2.81
N PHE A 6 1.39 13.62 2.12
CA PHE A 6 0.01 13.14 2.26
C PHE A 6 -0.11 12.27 3.51
N GLU A 7 -0.70 12.81 4.58
CA GLU A 7 -0.92 12.03 5.81
C GLU A 7 -2.08 11.03 5.65
N HIS A 8 -2.25 10.11 6.59
CA HIS A 8 -3.35 9.12 6.57
C HIS A 8 -4.73 9.74 6.31
N GLU A 9 -5.01 10.88 6.95
CA GLU A 9 -6.27 11.60 6.79
C GLU A 9 -6.53 12.05 5.35
N PHE A 10 -5.48 12.38 4.58
CA PHE A 10 -5.62 12.73 3.18
C PHE A 10 -6.27 11.59 2.41
N PHE A 11 -5.75 10.37 2.56
CA PHE A 11 -6.27 9.19 1.89
C PHE A 11 -7.65 8.78 2.41
N LEU A 12 -7.94 9.00 3.69
CA LEU A 12 -9.28 8.81 4.24
C LEU A 12 -10.30 9.73 3.55
N ARG A 13 -9.96 11.02 3.38
CA ARG A 13 -10.80 12.00 2.70
C ARG A 13 -10.97 11.67 1.22
N ILE A 14 -9.95 11.15 0.53
CA ILE A 14 -10.09 10.67 -0.85
C ILE A 14 -11.09 9.50 -0.91
N ALA A 15 -10.97 8.50 -0.03
CA ALA A 15 -11.90 7.37 -0.02
C ALA A 15 -13.37 7.79 0.22
N GLN A 16 -13.58 8.78 1.10
CA GLN A 16 -14.92 9.32 1.41
C GLN A 16 -15.49 10.18 0.28
N SER A 17 -14.64 10.97 -0.37
CA SER A 17 -15.05 11.91 -1.43
C SER A 17 -15.25 11.22 -2.78
N PHE A 18 -14.54 10.11 -3.00
CA PHE A 18 -14.57 9.35 -4.24
C PHE A 18 -14.85 7.86 -3.95
N PRO A 19 -16.05 7.52 -3.45
CA PRO A 19 -16.35 6.15 -3.04
C PRO A 19 -16.29 5.15 -4.20
N LEU A 20 -16.54 5.60 -5.44
CA LEU A 20 -16.50 4.79 -6.66
C LEU A 20 -15.15 4.85 -7.39
N MET A 21 -14.08 5.30 -6.74
CA MET A 21 -12.77 5.42 -7.39
C MET A 21 -12.19 4.05 -7.74
N GLU A 22 -11.97 3.83 -9.03
CA GLU A 22 -11.40 2.58 -9.55
C GLU A 22 -9.88 2.60 -9.64
N LYS A 23 -9.27 3.78 -9.71
CA LYS A 23 -7.83 3.94 -9.92
C LYS A 23 -7.26 5.04 -9.05
N LEU A 24 -6.22 4.71 -8.29
CA LEU A 24 -5.47 5.65 -7.46
C LEU A 24 -4.00 5.61 -7.85
N LYS A 25 -3.51 6.73 -8.40
CA LYS A 25 -2.08 6.97 -8.64
C LYS A 25 -1.56 7.97 -7.62
N VAL A 26 -0.44 7.65 -6.98
CA VAL A 26 0.20 8.51 -5.96
C VAL A 26 1.65 8.74 -6.36
N VAL A 27 2.06 10.00 -6.30
CA VAL A 27 3.43 10.46 -6.56
C VAL A 27 3.77 11.47 -5.47
N ASN A 28 4.61 11.08 -4.53
CA ASN A 28 5.07 11.93 -3.43
C ASN A 28 6.27 11.28 -2.74
N GLU A 29 7.45 11.86 -2.90
CA GLU A 29 8.69 11.37 -2.28
C GLU A 29 8.88 11.89 -0.85
N THR A 30 8.04 12.84 -0.41
CA THR A 30 8.13 13.41 0.93
C THR A 30 7.65 12.39 1.97
N PRO A 31 8.43 12.05 3.01
CA PRO A 31 7.99 11.12 4.04
C PRO A 31 6.79 11.67 4.83
N GLN A 32 5.90 10.78 5.27
CA GLN A 32 4.81 11.15 6.18
C GLN A 32 5.39 11.65 7.51
N LYS A 33 4.85 12.75 8.04
CA LYS A 33 5.27 13.29 9.33
C LYS A 33 4.61 12.52 10.47
N ASN A 34 3.35 12.15 10.32
CA ASN A 34 2.56 11.50 11.36
C ASN A 34 2.47 9.99 11.09
N LYS A 35 3.63 9.32 11.10
CA LYS A 35 3.70 7.89 10.83
C LYS A 35 2.88 7.12 11.86
N LEU A 36 1.90 6.37 11.36
CA LEU A 36 1.12 5.42 12.14
C LEU A 36 1.97 4.16 12.41
N CYS A 37 3.10 4.30 13.10
CA CYS A 37 3.88 3.17 13.58
C CYS A 37 3.38 2.81 14.98
N SER A 38 2.49 1.82 15.03
CA SER A 38 2.31 0.86 16.14
C SER A 38 3.08 1.16 17.44
N GLN A 39 2.59 2.06 18.33
CA GLN A 39 2.99 2.05 19.75
C GLN A 39 2.30 3.01 20.76
N SER A 40 1.20 3.72 20.48
CA SER A 40 0.46 4.36 21.59
C SER A 40 -0.77 3.53 21.98
N LYS A 41 -0.61 2.71 23.02
CA LYS A 41 -1.73 2.14 23.81
C LYS A 41 -2.50 3.22 24.61
N HIS A 42 -2.28 4.51 24.34
CA HIS A 42 -2.68 5.58 25.24
C HIS A 42 -3.43 6.76 24.63
N ASP A 43 -3.54 6.85 23.30
CA ASP A 43 -4.40 7.86 22.67
C ASP A 43 -5.38 7.16 21.73
N ASN A 44 -6.61 7.02 22.22
CA ASN A 44 -7.79 6.52 21.52
C ASN A 44 -8.16 7.43 20.33
N GLN A 45 -7.33 7.52 19.32
CA GLN A 45 -7.82 7.74 17.97
C GLN A 45 -7.91 6.37 17.32
N ASP A 46 -9.09 5.76 17.39
CA ASP A 46 -9.52 4.70 16.49
C ASP A 46 -9.45 5.24 15.05
N LEU A 47 -8.23 5.30 14.51
CA LEU A 47 -8.02 5.80 13.17
C LEU A 47 -8.65 4.81 12.21
N SER A 48 -9.63 5.31 11.47
CA SER A 48 -10.44 4.50 10.59
C SER A 48 -9.56 3.83 9.54
N ILE A 49 -9.68 2.50 9.46
CA ILE A 49 -9.11 1.70 8.37
C ILE A 49 -9.66 2.26 7.05
N ILE A 50 -8.77 2.63 6.14
CA ILE A 50 -9.18 3.16 4.84
C ILE A 50 -9.70 2.01 3.98
N LYS A 51 -10.88 2.20 3.39
CA LYS A 51 -11.53 1.24 2.49
C LYS A 51 -11.81 1.92 1.16
N TYR A 52 -11.20 1.41 0.09
CA TYR A 52 -11.57 1.78 -1.26
C TYR A 52 -12.32 0.60 -1.90
N LEU A 53 -13.64 0.66 -1.87
CA LEU A 53 -14.48 -0.49 -2.21
C LEU A 53 -14.49 -0.84 -3.70
N HIS A 54 -14.16 0.13 -4.55
CA HIS A 54 -14.19 -0.02 -6.01
C HIS A 54 -12.79 0.06 -6.64
N LEU A 55 -11.73 0.18 -5.83
CA LEU A 55 -10.38 0.33 -6.33
C LEU A 55 -9.91 -0.97 -6.97
N ASN A 56 -9.54 -0.87 -8.24
CA ASN A 56 -9.01 -1.96 -9.05
C ASN A 56 -7.53 -1.74 -9.36
N ASP A 57 -7.07 -0.49 -9.47
CA ASP A 57 -5.68 -0.16 -9.80
C ASP A 57 -5.06 0.77 -8.76
N LEU A 58 -4.00 0.31 -8.11
CA LEU A 58 -3.19 1.09 -7.19
C LEU A 58 -1.77 1.28 -7.73
N ILE A 59 -1.37 2.53 -7.93
CA ILE A 59 -0.11 2.90 -8.60
C ILE A 59 0.69 3.90 -7.74
N PRO A 60 1.40 3.42 -6.71
CA PRO A 60 2.46 4.18 -6.06
C PRO A 60 3.67 4.27 -6.99
N TYR A 61 3.96 5.47 -7.49
CA TYR A 61 5.05 5.73 -8.43
C TYR A 61 5.91 6.88 -7.92
N GLU A 62 7.23 6.69 -7.79
CA GLU A 62 8.13 7.70 -7.19
C GLU A 62 7.57 8.18 -5.83
N VAL A 63 7.33 7.21 -4.93
CA VAL A 63 6.78 7.48 -3.59
C VAL A 63 7.74 7.08 -2.48
N HIS A 64 7.66 7.79 -1.35
CA HIS A 64 8.30 7.35 -0.11
C HIS A 64 7.71 6.03 0.41
N ASP A 65 8.52 5.23 1.12
CA ASP A 65 8.14 3.92 1.66
C ASP A 65 6.92 3.99 2.61
N ASP A 66 6.68 5.14 3.25
CA ASP A 66 5.55 5.34 4.16
C ASP A 66 4.20 5.16 3.45
N TYR A 67 4.09 5.59 2.19
CA TYR A 67 2.87 5.46 1.39
C TYR A 67 2.59 4.00 1.04
N ILE A 68 3.65 3.28 0.65
CA ILE A 68 3.57 1.84 0.36
C ILE A 68 3.16 1.10 1.62
N GLU A 69 3.74 1.45 2.78
CA GLU A 69 3.36 0.87 4.05
C GLU A 69 1.89 1.15 4.38
N GLN A 70 1.41 2.37 4.16
CA GLN A 70 0.00 2.70 4.39
C GLN A 70 -0.95 1.84 3.55
N PHE A 71 -0.59 1.53 2.30
CA PHE A 71 -1.43 0.71 1.44
C PHE A 71 -1.34 -0.79 1.72
N LEU A 72 -0.16 -1.27 2.10
CA LEU A 72 0.06 -2.70 2.27
C LEU A 72 -0.22 -3.19 3.69
N VAL A 73 -0.10 -2.36 4.72
CA VAL A 73 -0.39 -2.77 6.10
C VAL A 73 -1.90 -2.87 6.34
N ASP A 74 -2.34 -4.03 6.80
CA ASP A 74 -3.75 -4.37 7.02
C ASP A 74 -4.43 -3.53 8.12
N ALA A 75 -3.66 -3.08 9.11
CA ALA A 75 -4.12 -2.15 10.14
C ALA A 75 -4.39 -0.72 9.60
N LYS A 76 -3.89 -0.37 8.41
CA LYS A 76 -4.01 0.98 7.82
C LYS A 76 -5.01 1.03 6.67
N MET A 77 -5.04 -0.02 5.85
CA MET A 77 -5.91 -0.13 4.69
C MET A 77 -6.47 -1.54 4.59
N CYS A 78 -7.72 -1.67 4.17
CA CYS A 78 -8.27 -2.96 3.75
C CYS A 78 -8.36 -2.96 2.22
N LEU A 79 -7.44 -3.67 1.57
CA LEU A 79 -7.61 -4.01 0.16
C LEU A 79 -8.73 -5.05 0.05
N LEU A 80 -9.62 -4.85 -0.91
CA LEU A 80 -10.54 -5.88 -1.34
C LEU A 80 -9.84 -6.81 -2.33
N ASN A 81 -10.47 -7.95 -2.60
CA ASN A 81 -10.00 -8.85 -3.64
C ASN A 81 -10.06 -8.11 -4.99
N HIS A 82 -9.14 -8.45 -5.89
CA HIS A 82 -9.06 -7.97 -7.27
C HIS A 82 -8.28 -6.67 -7.52
N VAL A 83 -7.43 -6.23 -6.57
CA VAL A 83 -6.59 -5.04 -6.77
C VAL A 83 -5.31 -5.38 -7.56
N ASN A 84 -5.05 -4.64 -8.62
CA ASN A 84 -3.78 -4.61 -9.33
C ASN A 84 -2.84 -3.60 -8.68
N LEU A 85 -1.63 -4.03 -8.31
CA LEU A 85 -0.60 -3.15 -7.76
C LEU A 85 0.52 -2.96 -8.79
N SER A 86 0.80 -1.72 -9.15
CA SER A 86 1.98 -1.35 -9.95
C SER A 86 2.96 -0.56 -9.10
N ILE A 87 4.13 -1.14 -8.86
CA ILE A 87 5.10 -0.62 -7.89
C ILE A 87 6.54 -0.96 -8.28
N GLU A 88 7.49 -0.17 -7.79
CA GLU A 88 8.90 -0.50 -7.89
C GLU A 88 9.30 -1.65 -6.95
N TYR A 89 10.18 -2.53 -7.44
CA TYR A 89 10.58 -3.72 -6.69
C TYR A 89 11.33 -3.43 -5.39
N GLU A 90 12.27 -2.48 -5.39
CA GLU A 90 13.10 -2.23 -4.20
C GLU A 90 12.30 -1.59 -3.04
N PRO A 91 11.46 -0.56 -3.25
CA PRO A 91 10.55 -0.07 -2.21
C PRO A 91 9.61 -1.15 -1.66
N LEU A 92 9.00 -1.96 -2.54
CA LEU A 92 8.15 -3.07 -2.12
C LEU A 92 8.92 -4.08 -1.25
N LYS A 93 10.14 -4.44 -1.65
CA LYS A 93 11.01 -5.36 -0.91
C LYS A 93 11.39 -4.79 0.46
N ARG A 94 11.68 -3.48 0.58
CA ARG A 94 11.95 -2.83 1.87
C ARG A 94 10.75 -2.89 2.80
N VAL A 95 9.58 -2.43 2.34
CA VAL A 95 8.36 -2.35 3.17
C VAL A 95 7.87 -3.72 3.63
N THR A 96 8.02 -4.74 2.78
CA THR A 96 7.66 -6.13 3.11
C THR A 96 8.74 -6.87 3.89
N HIS A 97 9.84 -6.21 4.26
CA HIS A 97 11.04 -6.81 4.88
C HIS A 97 11.51 -8.07 4.14
N ASN A 98 11.89 -7.91 2.88
CA ASN A 98 12.25 -9.02 1.99
C ASN A 98 11.14 -10.08 1.89
N PHE A 99 9.88 -9.64 1.83
CA PHE A 99 8.71 -10.53 1.75
C PHE A 99 8.58 -11.48 2.96
N THR A 100 8.77 -10.93 4.17
CA THR A 100 8.60 -11.67 5.44
C THR A 100 7.67 -10.95 6.45
N ARG A 101 7.24 -9.71 6.17
CA ARG A 101 6.46 -8.87 7.10
C ARG A 101 4.98 -9.26 7.16
N ASN A 102 4.59 -10.05 8.16
CA ASN A 102 3.21 -10.52 8.36
C ASN A 102 2.12 -9.43 8.27
N ALA A 103 2.35 -8.23 8.82
CA ALA A 103 1.39 -7.12 8.80
C ALA A 103 0.98 -6.66 7.38
N THR A 104 1.78 -6.97 6.36
CA THR A 104 1.47 -6.64 4.96
C THR A 104 0.88 -7.83 4.19
N ARG A 105 1.05 -9.04 4.73
CA ARG A 105 0.77 -10.29 4.03
C ARG A 105 -0.71 -10.46 3.71
N SER A 106 -1.59 -10.04 4.62
CA SER A 106 -3.05 -10.13 4.46
C SER A 106 -3.54 -9.36 3.24
N ASN A 107 -3.05 -8.14 3.02
CA ASN A 107 -3.42 -7.32 1.86
C ASN A 107 -2.70 -7.80 0.59
N CYS A 108 -1.42 -8.16 0.68
CA CYS A 108 -0.67 -8.72 -0.45
C CYS A 108 -1.31 -9.99 -1.02
N ALA A 109 -1.90 -10.84 -0.17
CA ALA A 109 -2.61 -12.03 -0.62
C ALA A 109 -3.88 -11.74 -1.43
N LYS A 110 -4.48 -10.56 -1.29
CA LYS A 110 -5.72 -10.17 -2.00
C LYS A 110 -5.47 -9.53 -3.37
N LEU A 111 -4.21 -9.31 -3.73
CA LEU A 111 -3.85 -8.72 -5.02
C LEU A 111 -4.19 -9.66 -6.17
N ASN A 112 -4.74 -9.09 -7.24
CA ASN A 112 -5.02 -9.78 -8.50
C ASN A 112 -3.77 -9.89 -9.38
N SER A 113 -3.02 -8.80 -9.46
CA SER A 113 -1.84 -8.68 -10.29
C SER A 113 -0.82 -7.80 -9.59
N LEU A 114 0.45 -8.14 -9.75
CA LEU A 114 1.57 -7.37 -9.25
C LEU A 114 2.50 -7.05 -10.42
N TYR A 115 2.49 -5.78 -10.83
CA TYR A 115 3.35 -5.24 -11.87
C TYR A 115 4.59 -4.64 -11.20
N LEU A 116 5.75 -5.24 -11.49
CA LEU A 116 7.01 -4.82 -10.88
C LEU A 116 7.85 -4.01 -11.86
N ASN A 117 8.00 -2.71 -11.58
CA ASN A 117 8.93 -1.88 -12.33
C ASN A 117 10.37 -2.24 -11.96
N GLY A 118 11.17 -2.64 -12.96
CA GLY A 118 12.61 -2.94 -12.83
C GLY A 118 13.00 -4.42 -12.96
N LYS A 119 14.31 -4.71 -12.89
CA LYS A 119 14.84 -6.08 -13.01
C LYS A 119 14.65 -6.85 -11.70
N HIS A 120 13.75 -7.83 -11.67
CA HIS A 120 13.54 -8.70 -10.50
C HIS A 120 14.02 -10.13 -10.77
N ARG A 121 14.76 -10.73 -9.82
CA ARG A 121 15.30 -12.11 -9.94
C ARG A 121 14.56 -13.14 -9.06
N ALA A 122 13.62 -12.73 -8.21
CA ALA A 122 13.11 -13.53 -7.10
C ALA A 122 11.66 -14.04 -7.27
N ARG A 123 11.31 -14.59 -8.44
CA ARG A 123 9.92 -15.05 -8.73
C ARG A 123 9.35 -16.04 -7.71
N LYS A 124 10.17 -16.93 -7.13
CA LYS A 124 9.71 -17.93 -6.14
C LYS A 124 9.23 -17.29 -4.84
N VAL A 125 10.00 -16.36 -4.28
CA VAL A 125 9.65 -15.67 -3.02
C VAL A 125 8.40 -14.83 -3.19
N LEU A 126 8.29 -14.13 -4.34
CA LEU A 126 7.11 -13.37 -4.68
C LEU A 126 5.86 -14.25 -4.75
N LYS A 127 5.91 -15.42 -5.39
CA LYS A 127 4.75 -16.33 -5.44
C LYS A 127 4.29 -16.81 -4.06
N THR A 128 5.20 -17.02 -3.10
CA THR A 128 4.82 -17.40 -1.74
C THR A 128 4.15 -16.25 -0.99
N TYR A 129 4.55 -15.00 -1.28
CA TYR A 129 4.05 -13.82 -0.59
C TYR A 129 2.79 -13.21 -1.23
N PHE A 130 2.63 -13.39 -2.53
CA PHE A 130 1.51 -12.96 -3.36
C PHE A 130 0.85 -14.19 -4.01
N PRO A 131 0.24 -15.09 -3.22
CA PRO A 131 -0.19 -16.42 -3.70
C PRO A 131 -1.26 -16.40 -4.79
N HIS A 132 -2.05 -15.33 -4.86
CA HIS A 132 -3.16 -15.20 -5.80
C HIS A 132 -2.90 -14.19 -6.92
N ALA A 133 -1.75 -13.50 -6.89
CA ALA A 133 -1.46 -12.46 -7.85
C ALA A 133 -0.75 -13.03 -9.10
N GLU A 134 -1.17 -12.58 -10.27
CA GLU A 134 -0.38 -12.68 -11.49
C GLU A 134 0.81 -11.72 -11.41
N ILE A 135 2.04 -12.25 -11.44
CA ILE A 135 3.27 -11.44 -11.34
C ILE A 135 3.77 -11.13 -12.75
N LEU A 136 3.77 -9.84 -13.10
CA LEU A 136 4.06 -9.31 -14.43
C LEU A 136 5.34 -8.47 -14.41
#